data_AF-A0A2E6C1L2-F1
#
_entry.id   AF-A0A2E6C1L2-F1
#
_cell.length_a   1.000
_cell.length_b   1.000
_cell.length_c   1.000
_cell.angle_alpha   90.00
_cell.angle_beta   90.00
_cell.angle_gamma   90.00
#
_symmetry.space_group_name_H-M   'P 1'
#
loop_
_entity.id
_entity.type
_entity.pdbx_description
1 polymer ?
#
loop_
_entity_poly.entity_id
_entity_poly.type
_entity_poly.pdbx_seq_one_letter_code
_entity_poly.pdbx_strand_id
1 'polypeptide(L)'
;MPYTNKEDKRASDKRRRLEKGDFHIQRERLYHRVRKHFEENEAQRTAGLTVRSLEPKPKKATLEKYGIEVFLADVAMFNLTTETNKNEFIQVRRPRLLDRVPEQQETNTSAPAPDGLTVKVQLVQLLDALNKLEEPGVKPSTVTKRWKDFRNLVEGSGCSDIATWLNEGTFVESINSRSSNRNTRMGYYKSLYFLVVNHKLVPGVSDDAKKKIEELSQDAKETVKYHQLNQEETDEIMNIKPYSQYLTEARNDGFAETSDEMILLRIYDELTLRDDYGDIKLFAEDPGNLEEESYYVYDTGTIHFNGFKKTGTTADKKPKYFAHKFSDELVADINTYVAEHEGDKLFMKQPRKIAQKVGTNFNTLRKAKIREVYDDETKTMDERKQLAKDMKHSWATQIIYAGSKTRSGKRYGRR
;
A
#
# COMPACT_ATOMS: atom_id res chain seq x y z
N MET A 1 18.02 -35.17 24.50
CA MET A 1 16.85 -35.85 23.89
C MET A 1 16.38 -35.05 22.68
N PRO A 2 16.38 -35.59 21.44
CA PRO A 2 15.77 -34.90 20.31
C PRO A 2 14.64 -35.74 19.71
N TYR A 3 13.40 -35.42 20.05
CA TYR A 3 12.21 -35.85 19.32
C TYR A 3 11.26 -34.64 19.24
N THR A 4 10.97 -34.17 18.02
CA THR A 4 9.70 -33.47 17.64
C THR A 4 9.59 -33.17 16.14
N ASN A 5 10.67 -33.17 15.35
CA ASN A 5 10.60 -32.62 13.99
C ASN A 5 9.90 -33.51 12.92
N LYS A 6 9.60 -34.78 13.20
CA LYS A 6 8.92 -35.69 12.25
C LYS A 6 7.40 -35.64 12.34
N GLU A 7 6.84 -35.39 13.52
CA GLU A 7 5.39 -35.32 13.72
C GLU A 7 4.82 -33.98 13.25
N ASP A 8 5.53 -32.88 13.50
CA ASP A 8 5.14 -31.56 12.99
C ASP A 8 5.18 -31.48 11.46
N LYS A 9 6.17 -32.13 10.84
CA LYS A 9 6.27 -32.23 9.39
C LYS A 9 5.14 -33.08 8.79
N ARG A 10 4.77 -34.19 9.44
CA ARG A 10 3.61 -35.01 9.05
C ARG A 10 2.29 -34.27 9.25
N ALA A 11 2.12 -33.50 10.32
CA ALA A 11 0.94 -32.69 10.58
C ALA A 11 0.79 -31.54 9.56
N SER A 12 1.91 -30.92 9.18
CA SER A 12 1.96 -29.88 8.14
C SER A 12 1.63 -30.45 6.76
N ASP A 13 2.20 -31.59 6.37
CA ASP A 13 1.88 -32.24 5.09
C ASP A 13 0.45 -32.80 5.06
N LYS A 14 -0.10 -33.25 6.20
CA LYS A 14 -1.50 -33.64 6.33
C LYS A 14 -2.43 -32.44 6.18
N ARG A 15 -2.09 -31.28 6.77
CA ARG A 15 -2.80 -30.00 6.53
C ARG A 15 -2.70 -29.53 5.07
N ARG A 16 -1.52 -29.66 4.46
CA ARG A 16 -1.26 -29.28 3.07
C ARG A 16 -1.96 -30.20 2.05
N ARG A 17 -2.13 -31.48 2.37
CA ARG A 17 -2.97 -32.43 1.62
C ARG A 17 -4.46 -32.15 1.82
N LEU A 18 -4.87 -31.69 3.01
CA LEU A 18 -6.24 -31.24 3.29
C LEU A 18 -6.60 -29.90 2.62
N GLU A 19 -5.62 -29.01 2.40
CA GLU A 19 -5.78 -27.74 1.67
C GLU A 19 -5.71 -27.87 0.14
N LYS A 20 -5.11 -28.96 -0.36
CA LYS A 20 -5.16 -29.36 -1.78
C LYS A 20 -6.34 -30.30 -2.11
N GLY A 21 -7.09 -30.73 -1.11
CA GLY A 21 -8.21 -31.66 -1.27
C GLY A 21 -9.46 -30.93 -1.77
N ASP A 22 -9.86 -31.30 -2.98
CA ASP A 22 -11.17 -31.22 -3.62
C ASP A 22 -12.00 -29.94 -3.34
N PHE A 23 -12.21 -29.14 -4.39
CA PHE A 23 -13.06 -27.94 -4.35
C PHE A 23 -14.41 -28.21 -3.68
N HIS A 24 -14.98 -29.40 -3.91
CA HIS A 24 -16.21 -29.87 -3.26
C HIS A 24 -16.10 -30.01 -1.73
N ILE A 25 -14.98 -30.54 -1.21
CA ILE A 25 -14.78 -30.69 0.24
C ILE A 25 -14.63 -29.33 0.91
N GLN A 26 -13.94 -28.37 0.27
CA GLN A 26 -13.79 -27.02 0.81
C GLN A 26 -15.11 -26.24 0.78
N ARG A 27 -15.86 -26.39 -0.31
CA ARG A 27 -17.22 -25.86 -0.48
C ARG A 27 -18.14 -26.38 0.63
N GLU A 28 -18.19 -27.70 0.83
CA GLU A 28 -19.02 -28.32 1.86
C GLU A 28 -18.63 -27.89 3.29
N ARG A 29 -17.34 -27.86 3.61
CA ARG A 29 -16.85 -27.40 4.93
C ARG A 29 -17.21 -25.95 5.20
N LEU A 30 -17.07 -25.08 4.21
CA LEU A 30 -17.42 -23.67 4.35
C LEU A 30 -18.93 -23.51 4.49
N TYR A 31 -19.72 -24.21 3.67
CA TYR A 31 -21.18 -24.22 3.75
C TYR A 31 -21.68 -24.66 5.13
N HIS A 32 -21.18 -25.80 5.63
CA HIS A 32 -21.55 -26.32 6.96
C HIS A 32 -21.20 -25.35 8.08
N ARG A 33 -20.04 -24.70 8.00
CA ARG A 33 -19.63 -23.69 8.99
C ARG A 33 -20.56 -22.48 9.00
N VAL A 34 -20.88 -21.94 7.83
CA VAL A 34 -21.80 -20.80 7.69
C VAL A 34 -23.20 -21.17 8.16
N ARG A 35 -23.67 -22.38 7.82
CA ARG A 35 -24.99 -22.90 8.23
C ARG A 35 -25.09 -23.12 9.74
N LYS A 36 -24.10 -23.77 10.35
CA LYS A 36 -24.09 -24.01 11.80
C LYS A 36 -24.14 -22.69 12.58
N HIS A 37 -23.36 -21.71 12.15
CA HIS A 37 -23.35 -20.40 12.80
C HIS A 37 -24.66 -19.63 12.58
N PHE A 38 -25.33 -19.81 11.45
CA PHE A 38 -26.69 -19.30 11.24
C PHE A 38 -27.69 -19.95 12.21
N GLU A 39 -27.65 -21.27 12.36
CA GLU A 39 -28.53 -22.02 13.27
C GLU A 39 -28.30 -21.64 14.75
N GLU A 40 -27.04 -21.47 15.18
CA GLU A 40 -26.67 -20.98 16.51
C GLU A 40 -27.17 -19.55 16.76
N ASN A 41 -27.03 -18.68 15.76
CA ASN A 41 -27.50 -17.30 15.83
C ASN A 41 -29.05 -17.21 15.89
N GLU A 42 -29.76 -18.05 15.14
CA GLU A 42 -31.23 -18.13 15.22
C GLU A 42 -31.68 -18.65 16.58
N ALA A 43 -31.04 -19.68 17.13
CA ALA A 43 -31.35 -20.17 18.48
C ALA A 43 -31.13 -19.09 19.55
N GLN A 44 -30.04 -18.31 19.44
CA GLN A 44 -29.77 -17.16 20.32
C GLN A 44 -30.81 -16.04 20.17
N ARG A 45 -31.27 -15.75 18.95
CA ARG A 45 -32.37 -14.79 18.71
C ARG A 45 -33.68 -15.25 19.32
N THR A 46 -34.04 -16.53 19.15
CA THR A 46 -35.25 -17.10 19.77
C THR A 46 -35.17 -17.04 21.30
N ALA A 47 -33.96 -17.08 21.86
CA ALA A 47 -33.70 -16.89 23.29
C ALA A 47 -33.58 -15.42 23.74
N GLY A 48 -33.79 -14.44 22.84
CA GLY A 48 -33.73 -13.01 23.15
C GLY A 48 -32.33 -12.42 23.34
N LEU A 49 -31.28 -13.11 22.90
CA LEU A 49 -29.89 -12.68 23.04
C LEU A 49 -29.40 -11.88 21.81
N THR A 50 -28.56 -10.86 22.05
CA THR A 50 -27.86 -10.12 21.00
C THR A 50 -26.80 -11.02 20.34
N VAL A 51 -26.83 -11.08 19.01
CA VAL A 51 -26.03 -12.03 18.22
C VAL A 51 -24.73 -11.40 17.74
N ARG A 52 -23.60 -12.13 17.86
CA ARG A 52 -22.30 -11.71 17.32
C ARG A 52 -22.13 -12.12 15.86
N SER A 53 -21.44 -11.28 15.09
CA SER A 53 -21.12 -11.58 13.68
C SER A 53 -20.12 -12.74 13.55
N LEU A 54 -20.12 -13.41 12.38
CA LEU A 54 -19.23 -14.54 12.08
C LEU A 54 -17.78 -14.05 12.05
N GLU A 55 -16.94 -14.47 13.01
CA GLU A 55 -15.52 -14.08 13.06
C GLU A 55 -14.57 -15.27 12.80
N PRO A 56 -13.60 -15.14 11.86
CA PRO A 56 -13.43 -14.02 10.92
C PRO A 56 -14.52 -14.04 9.81
N LYS A 57 -14.99 -12.86 9.41
CA LYS A 57 -16.00 -12.69 8.36
C LYS A 57 -15.48 -13.32 7.05
N PRO A 58 -16.15 -14.35 6.49
CA PRO A 58 -15.77 -14.88 5.19
C PRO A 58 -15.89 -13.75 4.16
N LYS A 59 -14.85 -13.54 3.34
CA LYS A 59 -14.89 -12.50 2.31
C LYS A 59 -16.00 -12.84 1.30
N LYS A 60 -16.74 -11.83 0.82
CA LYS A 60 -17.76 -11.97 -0.23
C LYS A 60 -17.25 -12.78 -1.43
N ALA A 61 -16.06 -12.44 -1.93
CA ALA A 61 -15.38 -13.17 -3.01
C ALA A 61 -15.09 -14.66 -2.72
N THR A 62 -14.94 -15.04 -1.44
CA THR A 62 -14.76 -16.46 -1.05
C THR A 62 -16.08 -17.21 -1.06
N LEU A 63 -17.18 -16.58 -0.64
CA LEU A 63 -18.53 -17.18 -0.69
C LEU A 63 -19.01 -17.35 -2.13
N GLU A 64 -18.80 -16.33 -2.97
CA GLU A 64 -19.10 -16.36 -4.41
C GLU A 64 -18.31 -17.46 -5.12
N LYS A 65 -17.00 -17.59 -4.84
CA LYS A 65 -16.14 -18.64 -5.39
C LYS A 65 -16.69 -20.06 -5.14
N TYR A 66 -17.35 -20.28 -4.00
CA TYR A 66 -17.88 -21.60 -3.63
C TYR A 66 -19.39 -21.76 -3.91
N GLY A 67 -20.03 -20.79 -4.58
CA GLY A 67 -21.46 -20.82 -4.88
C GLY A 67 -22.33 -20.88 -3.61
N ILE A 68 -21.90 -20.19 -2.54
CA ILE A 68 -22.64 -20.07 -1.28
C ILE A 68 -23.28 -18.70 -1.25
N GLU A 69 -24.59 -18.64 -1.42
CA GLU A 69 -25.33 -17.38 -1.29
C GLU A 69 -25.67 -17.11 0.18
N VAL A 70 -25.22 -15.94 0.63
CA VAL A 70 -25.60 -15.33 1.89
C VAL A 70 -25.97 -13.88 1.56
N PHE A 71 -27.24 -13.51 1.73
CA PHE A 71 -27.61 -12.10 1.62
C PHE A 71 -26.96 -11.33 2.77
N LEU A 72 -26.01 -10.47 2.44
CA LEU A 72 -25.58 -9.39 3.31
C LEU A 72 -26.60 -8.27 3.05
N ALA A 73 -27.49 -7.99 4.01
CA ALA A 73 -28.43 -6.89 3.85
C ALA A 73 -27.64 -5.60 3.56
N ASP A 74 -28.09 -4.87 2.53
CA ASP A 74 -27.55 -3.56 2.19
C ASP A 74 -27.80 -2.61 3.37
N VAL A 75 -26.79 -1.83 3.74
CA VAL A 75 -26.85 -0.90 4.88
C VAL A 75 -27.96 0.14 4.65
N ALA A 76 -28.32 0.38 3.38
CA ALA A 76 -29.41 1.26 2.97
C ALA A 76 -30.82 0.79 3.40
N MET A 77 -31.01 -0.47 3.81
CA MET A 77 -32.32 -0.97 4.27
C MET A 77 -32.62 -0.67 5.74
N PHE A 78 -31.69 -0.07 6.49
CA PHE A 78 -31.89 0.30 7.89
C PHE A 78 -32.14 1.81 8.00
N ASN A 79 -33.32 2.19 8.50
CA ASN A 79 -33.69 3.59 8.71
C ASN A 79 -32.62 4.32 9.54
N LEU A 80 -32.20 5.49 9.03
CA LEU A 80 -31.08 6.32 9.48
C LEU A 80 -31.17 6.86 10.93
N THR A 81 -32.22 6.53 11.67
CA THR A 81 -32.57 7.19 12.94
C THR A 81 -32.20 6.42 14.21
N THR A 82 -31.60 5.23 14.12
CA THR A 82 -31.10 4.51 15.31
C THR A 82 -29.64 4.11 15.12
N GLU A 83 -28.72 4.81 15.82
CA GLU A 83 -27.28 4.51 15.85
C GLU A 83 -26.97 3.07 16.31
N THR A 84 -27.91 2.41 16.98
CA THR A 84 -27.80 1.04 17.49
C THR A 84 -27.83 -0.06 16.41
N ASN A 85 -28.18 0.23 15.15
CA ASN A 85 -28.32 -0.82 14.12
C ASN A 85 -27.20 -0.89 13.07
N LYS A 86 -26.30 0.10 12.99
CA LYS A 86 -25.28 0.16 11.92
C LYS A 86 -24.16 -0.89 12.05
N ASN A 87 -23.94 -1.44 13.25
CA ASN A 87 -22.81 -2.34 13.52
C ASN A 87 -23.19 -3.81 13.79
N GLU A 88 -24.47 -4.16 13.96
CA GLU A 88 -24.81 -5.43 14.64
C GLU A 88 -25.63 -6.45 13.84
N PHE A 89 -26.22 -6.14 12.67
CA PHE A 89 -27.11 -7.11 12.03
C PHE A 89 -26.72 -7.43 10.58
N ILE A 90 -25.89 -8.46 10.42
CA ILE A 90 -26.05 -9.31 9.23
C ILE A 90 -27.29 -10.17 9.52
N GLN A 91 -28.42 -9.85 8.88
CA GLN A 91 -29.48 -10.84 8.72
C GLN A 91 -28.96 -11.91 7.75
N VAL A 92 -28.20 -12.87 8.29
CA VAL A 92 -27.89 -14.10 7.59
C VAL A 92 -29.25 -14.77 7.35
N ARG A 93 -29.72 -14.87 6.11
CA ARG A 93 -30.78 -15.85 5.77
C ARG A 93 -30.14 -17.23 5.66
N ARG A 94 -30.92 -18.30 5.81
CA ARG A 94 -30.44 -19.68 5.71
C ARG A 94 -29.58 -19.85 4.46
N PRO A 95 -28.28 -20.19 4.59
CA PRO A 95 -27.37 -20.25 3.45
C PRO A 95 -27.85 -21.29 2.44
N ARG A 96 -27.75 -20.95 1.16
CA ARG A 96 -28.09 -21.85 0.05
C ARG A 96 -26.83 -22.18 -0.76
N LEU A 97 -26.69 -23.45 -1.10
CA LEU A 97 -25.73 -23.90 -2.11
C LEU A 97 -26.40 -23.73 -3.48
N LEU A 98 -25.74 -23.01 -4.39
CA LEU A 98 -26.18 -22.94 -5.78
C LEU A 98 -25.79 -24.21 -6.52
N ASP A 99 -26.73 -24.84 -7.24
CA ASP A 99 -26.45 -26.06 -8.02
C ASP A 99 -25.43 -25.81 -9.15
N ARG A 100 -25.32 -24.57 -9.61
CA ARG A 100 -24.28 -24.09 -10.52
C ARG A 100 -23.43 -23.04 -9.82
N VAL A 101 -22.16 -23.35 -9.59
CA VAL A 101 -21.16 -22.32 -9.26
C VAL A 101 -21.12 -21.40 -10.48
N PRO A 102 -21.21 -20.06 -10.33
CA PRO A 102 -21.03 -19.17 -11.47
C PRO A 102 -19.64 -19.47 -12.05
N GLU A 103 -19.60 -20.11 -13.22
CA GLU A 103 -18.39 -20.19 -14.01
C GLU A 103 -17.90 -18.75 -14.14
N GLN A 104 -16.66 -18.50 -13.68
CA GLN A 104 -15.95 -17.35 -14.20
C GLN A 104 -15.96 -17.55 -15.71
N GLN A 105 -16.75 -16.75 -16.43
CA GLN A 105 -16.73 -16.75 -17.88
C GLN A 105 -15.31 -16.40 -18.30
N GLU A 106 -14.52 -17.43 -18.56
CA GLU A 106 -13.42 -17.35 -19.50
C GLU A 106 -14.10 -16.99 -20.82
N THR A 107 -14.00 -15.71 -21.20
CA THR A 107 -14.29 -15.29 -22.57
C THR A 107 -13.28 -16.01 -23.45
N ASN A 108 -13.63 -17.21 -23.89
CA ASN A 108 -12.96 -17.96 -24.94
C ASN A 108 -13.19 -17.23 -26.26
N THR A 109 -12.46 -16.14 -26.49
CA THR A 109 -12.17 -15.71 -27.84
C THR A 109 -11.12 -16.67 -28.39
N SER A 110 -11.60 -17.76 -29.01
CA SER A 110 -10.77 -18.67 -29.79
C SER A 110 -10.35 -17.98 -31.09
N ALA A 111 -9.23 -17.25 -31.04
CA ALA A 111 -8.44 -17.00 -32.23
C ALA A 111 -7.79 -18.34 -32.67
N PRO A 112 -7.61 -18.57 -33.99
CA PRO A 112 -6.99 -19.79 -34.49
C PRO A 112 -5.57 -19.92 -33.94
N ALA A 113 -5.26 -21.06 -33.34
CA ALA A 113 -3.98 -21.32 -32.67
C ALA A 113 -2.82 -21.31 -33.70
N PRO A 114 -1.85 -20.39 -33.60
CA PRO A 114 -0.55 -20.60 -34.22
C PRO A 114 0.19 -21.70 -33.47
N ASP A 115 1.12 -22.41 -34.13
CA ASP A 115 1.81 -23.63 -33.69
C ASP A 115 2.17 -23.68 -32.18
N GLY A 116 1.25 -24.23 -31.37
CA GLY A 116 1.36 -24.29 -29.91
C GLY A 116 2.42 -25.25 -29.37
N LEU A 117 3.24 -25.86 -30.22
CA LEU A 117 4.36 -26.71 -29.81
C LEU A 117 5.54 -25.87 -29.30
N THR A 118 5.83 -24.74 -29.95
CA THR A 118 7.04 -23.95 -29.69
C THR A 118 7.01 -23.27 -28.32
N VAL A 119 5.89 -22.63 -27.95
CA VAL A 119 5.74 -21.98 -26.63
C VAL A 119 5.73 -22.99 -25.49
N LYS A 120 5.11 -24.16 -25.66
CA LYS A 120 5.14 -25.22 -24.64
C LYS A 120 6.57 -25.67 -24.35
N VAL A 121 7.39 -25.84 -25.39
CA VAL A 121 8.82 -26.17 -25.24
C VAL A 121 9.56 -25.04 -24.52
N GLN A 122 9.35 -23.78 -24.90
CA GLN A 122 9.97 -22.63 -24.24
C GLN A 122 9.58 -22.53 -22.75
N LEU A 123 8.32 -22.79 -22.41
CA LEU A 123 7.86 -22.81 -21.01
C LEU A 123 8.51 -23.93 -20.20
N VAL A 124 8.71 -25.12 -20.78
CA VAL A 124 9.42 -26.21 -20.10
C VAL A 124 10.89 -25.81 -19.84
N GLN A 125 11.56 -25.26 -20.85
CA GLN A 125 12.95 -24.78 -20.71
C GLN A 125 13.09 -23.69 -19.64
N LEU A 126 12.13 -22.76 -19.59
CA LEU A 126 12.06 -21.71 -18.57
C LEU A 126 11.85 -22.27 -17.17
N LEU A 127 10.98 -23.27 -17.00
CA LEU A 127 10.76 -23.92 -15.72
C LEU A 127 12.03 -24.64 -15.24
N ASP A 128 12.73 -25.31 -16.14
CA ASP A 128 13.99 -25.98 -15.80
C ASP A 128 15.08 -24.98 -15.42
N ALA A 129 15.19 -23.87 -16.15
CA ALA A 129 16.11 -22.78 -15.79
C ALA A 129 15.76 -22.16 -14.43
N LEU A 130 14.46 -21.96 -14.17
CA LEU A 130 13.97 -21.44 -12.90
C LEU A 130 14.24 -22.38 -11.72
N ASN A 131 14.10 -23.70 -11.93
CA ASN A 131 14.39 -24.70 -10.89
C ASN A 131 15.89 -24.82 -10.58
N LYS A 132 16.77 -24.40 -11.51
CA LYS A 132 18.22 -24.36 -11.33
C LYS A 132 18.71 -23.08 -10.66
N LEU A 133 17.85 -22.07 -10.48
CA LEU A 133 18.21 -20.85 -9.75
C LEU A 133 18.32 -21.14 -8.25
N GLU A 134 19.53 -21.13 -7.74
CA GLU A 134 19.80 -21.02 -6.30
C GLU A 134 19.88 -19.55 -5.92
N GLU A 135 18.75 -18.96 -5.52
CA GLU A 135 18.72 -17.55 -5.13
C GLU A 135 18.66 -17.36 -3.61
N PRO A 136 19.72 -16.83 -2.98
CA PRO A 136 19.71 -16.56 -1.55
C PRO A 136 18.68 -15.46 -1.23
N GLY A 137 17.71 -15.79 -0.38
CA GLY A 137 16.73 -14.83 0.15
C GLY A 137 15.35 -14.83 -0.51
N VAL A 138 15.14 -15.57 -1.61
CA VAL A 138 13.80 -15.69 -2.22
C VAL A 138 13.09 -16.95 -1.74
N LYS A 139 11.88 -16.77 -1.17
CA LYS A 139 11.07 -17.89 -0.68
C LYS A 139 10.60 -18.76 -1.85
N PRO A 140 10.62 -20.10 -1.73
CA PRO A 140 10.11 -21.01 -2.78
C PRO A 140 8.67 -20.71 -3.21
N SER A 141 7.82 -20.27 -2.27
CA SER A 141 6.44 -19.85 -2.56
C SER A 141 6.35 -18.67 -3.53
N THR A 142 7.32 -17.75 -3.49
CA THR A 142 7.38 -16.61 -4.41
C THR A 142 7.72 -17.08 -5.81
N VAL A 143 8.74 -17.93 -5.94
CA VAL A 143 9.14 -18.56 -7.21
C VAL A 143 7.95 -19.29 -7.84
N THR A 144 7.28 -20.16 -7.08
CA THR A 144 6.10 -20.90 -7.57
C THR A 144 4.97 -19.96 -8.03
N LYS A 145 4.70 -18.89 -7.29
CA LYS A 145 3.66 -17.93 -7.65
C LYS A 145 4.02 -17.16 -8.92
N ARG A 146 5.26 -16.65 -9.02
CA ARG A 146 5.74 -15.91 -10.20
C ARG A 146 5.71 -16.78 -11.45
N TRP A 147 6.14 -18.03 -11.32
CA TRP A 147 6.04 -19.01 -12.39
C TRP A 147 4.59 -19.21 -12.83
N LYS A 148 3.67 -19.47 -11.90
CA LYS A 148 2.26 -19.69 -12.22
C LYS A 148 1.65 -18.48 -12.94
N ASP A 149 1.89 -17.27 -12.44
CA ASP A 149 1.37 -16.04 -13.03
C ASP A 149 1.94 -15.84 -14.46
N PHE A 150 3.25 -16.08 -14.65
CA PHE A 150 3.91 -16.00 -15.96
C PHE A 150 3.38 -17.03 -16.95
N ARG A 151 3.38 -18.32 -16.57
CA ARG A 151 2.89 -19.43 -17.41
C ARG A 151 1.45 -19.17 -17.85
N ASN A 152 0.58 -18.84 -16.89
CA ASN A 152 -0.81 -18.56 -17.19
C ASN A 152 -0.93 -17.43 -18.20
N LEU A 153 -0.14 -16.37 -18.05
CA LEU A 153 -0.16 -15.22 -18.95
C LEU A 153 0.27 -15.60 -20.37
N VAL A 154 1.38 -16.32 -20.51
CA VAL A 154 1.90 -16.78 -21.81
C VAL A 154 0.90 -17.72 -22.49
N GLU A 155 0.46 -18.78 -21.79
CA GLU A 155 -0.52 -19.74 -22.34
C GLU A 155 -1.84 -19.05 -22.72
N GLY A 156 -2.27 -18.05 -21.95
CA GLY A 156 -3.50 -17.30 -22.22
C GLY A 156 -3.37 -16.20 -23.26
N SER A 157 -2.15 -15.81 -23.64
CA SER A 157 -1.92 -14.78 -24.67
C SER A 157 -2.04 -15.31 -26.09
N GLY A 158 -1.91 -16.63 -26.27
CA GLY A 158 -1.87 -17.26 -27.59
C GLY A 158 -0.63 -16.91 -28.42
N CYS A 159 0.43 -16.38 -27.79
CA CYS A 159 1.68 -16.11 -28.51
C CYS A 159 2.31 -17.40 -29.05
N SER A 160 3.06 -17.28 -30.16
CA SER A 160 3.82 -18.37 -30.78
C SER A 160 5.28 -18.40 -30.34
N ASP A 161 5.82 -17.26 -29.90
CA ASP A 161 7.17 -17.08 -29.39
C ASP A 161 7.20 -16.05 -28.26
N ILE A 162 7.76 -16.43 -27.10
CA ILE A 162 7.74 -15.59 -25.90
C ILE A 162 8.61 -14.34 -26.09
N ALA A 163 9.79 -14.45 -26.71
CA ALA A 163 10.73 -13.34 -26.83
C ALA A 163 10.18 -12.27 -27.79
N THR A 164 9.68 -12.70 -28.94
CA THR A 164 9.01 -11.84 -29.94
C THR A 164 7.82 -11.11 -29.32
N TRP A 165 6.94 -11.83 -28.62
CA TRP A 165 5.79 -11.25 -27.93
C TRP A 165 6.16 -10.18 -26.88
N LEU A 166 7.27 -10.39 -26.16
CA LEU A 166 7.79 -9.39 -25.23
C LEU A 166 8.40 -8.18 -25.96
N ASN A 167 9.13 -8.40 -27.04
CA ASN A 167 9.80 -7.36 -27.83
C ASN A 167 8.80 -6.46 -28.57
N GLU A 168 7.71 -7.02 -29.10
CA GLU A 168 6.62 -6.27 -29.73
C GLU A 168 5.76 -5.51 -28.72
N GLY A 169 5.85 -5.86 -27.43
CA GLY A 169 5.09 -5.20 -26.37
C GLY A 169 3.60 -5.59 -26.31
N THR A 170 3.18 -6.59 -27.09
CA THR A 170 1.78 -7.07 -27.16
C THR A 170 1.31 -7.70 -25.83
N PHE A 171 2.23 -8.08 -24.95
CA PHE A 171 1.92 -8.52 -23.59
C PHE A 171 1.13 -7.50 -22.76
N VAL A 172 1.29 -6.20 -23.03
CA VAL A 172 0.56 -5.14 -22.30
C VAL A 172 -0.93 -5.26 -22.53
N GLU A 173 -1.33 -5.46 -23.79
CA GLU A 173 -2.72 -5.66 -24.16
C GLU A 173 -3.26 -6.97 -23.59
N SER A 174 -2.49 -8.07 -23.67
CA SER A 174 -2.87 -9.36 -23.07
C SER A 174 -3.09 -9.29 -21.56
N ILE A 175 -2.31 -8.48 -20.83
CA ILE A 175 -2.51 -8.28 -19.39
C ILE A 175 -3.76 -7.45 -19.12
N ASN A 176 -3.98 -6.39 -19.90
CA ASN A 176 -5.10 -5.47 -19.70
C ASN A 176 -6.46 -6.08 -20.07
N SER A 177 -6.54 -6.87 -21.14
CA SER A 177 -7.77 -7.55 -21.56
C SER A 177 -8.18 -8.67 -20.61
N ARG A 178 -7.22 -9.32 -19.95
CA ARG A 178 -7.48 -10.52 -19.13
C ARG A 178 -8.02 -10.26 -17.74
N SER A 179 -7.77 -9.07 -17.18
CA SER A 179 -8.34 -8.74 -15.87
C SER A 179 -8.46 -7.24 -15.67
N SER A 180 -9.67 -6.80 -15.33
CA SER A 180 -9.91 -5.45 -14.80
C SER A 180 -9.29 -5.27 -13.40
N ASN A 181 -9.01 -6.36 -12.67
CA ASN A 181 -8.46 -6.31 -11.32
C ASN A 181 -6.98 -5.89 -11.31
N ARG A 182 -6.71 -4.74 -10.70
CA ARG A 182 -5.36 -4.13 -10.59
C ARG A 182 -4.35 -5.03 -9.88
N ASN A 183 -4.76 -5.76 -8.83
CA ASN A 183 -3.86 -6.66 -8.10
C ASN A 183 -3.42 -7.83 -8.97
N THR A 184 -4.32 -8.35 -9.79
CA THR A 184 -4.04 -9.42 -10.74
C THR A 184 -3.09 -8.94 -11.83
N ARG A 185 -3.36 -7.77 -12.43
CA ARG A 185 -2.45 -7.13 -13.41
C ARG A 185 -1.06 -6.88 -12.84
N MET A 186 -0.96 -6.34 -11.63
CA MET A 186 0.32 -6.20 -10.91
C MET A 186 1.01 -7.55 -10.69
N GLY A 187 0.24 -8.63 -10.45
CA GLY A 187 0.77 -9.98 -10.35
C GLY A 187 1.54 -10.41 -11.60
N TYR A 188 0.93 -10.18 -12.77
CA TYR A 188 1.50 -10.46 -14.09
C TYR A 188 2.72 -9.58 -14.42
N TYR A 189 2.64 -8.26 -14.23
CA TYR A 189 3.82 -7.42 -14.48
C TYR A 189 5.00 -7.78 -13.56
N LYS A 190 4.73 -8.13 -12.30
CA LYS A 190 5.77 -8.59 -11.38
C LYS A 190 6.34 -9.96 -11.75
N SER A 191 5.57 -10.85 -12.39
CA SER A 191 6.13 -12.11 -12.89
C SER A 191 7.02 -11.88 -14.11
N LEU A 192 6.61 -11.02 -15.05
CA LEU A 192 7.46 -10.60 -16.15
C LEU A 192 8.78 -9.99 -15.66
N TYR A 193 8.72 -8.99 -14.76
CA TYR A 193 9.91 -8.38 -14.18
C TYR A 193 10.83 -9.42 -13.50
N PHE A 194 10.24 -10.34 -12.72
CA PHE A 194 11.00 -11.37 -12.03
C PHE A 194 11.74 -12.30 -13.01
N LEU A 195 11.04 -12.91 -13.97
CA LEU A 195 11.66 -13.89 -14.86
C LEU A 195 12.51 -13.25 -15.97
N VAL A 196 12.10 -12.10 -16.52
CA VAL A 196 12.71 -11.50 -17.71
C VAL A 196 13.79 -10.49 -17.35
N VAL A 197 13.56 -9.65 -16.33
CA VAL A 197 14.49 -8.55 -15.99
C VAL A 197 15.45 -8.98 -14.90
N ASN A 198 14.94 -9.43 -13.74
CA ASN A 198 15.76 -9.79 -12.60
C ASN A 198 16.63 -11.02 -12.89
N HIS A 199 16.01 -12.08 -13.44
CA HIS A 199 16.69 -13.35 -13.66
C HIS A 199 17.11 -13.62 -15.10
N LYS A 200 16.67 -12.80 -16.06
CA LYS A 200 17.06 -12.91 -17.47
C LYS A 200 16.85 -14.31 -18.06
N LEU A 201 15.77 -14.98 -17.66
CA LEU A 201 15.50 -16.38 -18.03
C LEU A 201 14.92 -16.53 -19.43
N VAL A 202 14.42 -15.45 -20.04
CA VAL A 202 13.92 -15.44 -21.41
C VAL A 202 15.02 -14.84 -22.32
N PRO A 203 15.81 -15.68 -23.03
CA PRO A 203 16.80 -15.17 -23.97
C PRO A 203 16.12 -14.49 -25.17
N GLY A 204 16.82 -13.55 -25.81
CA GLY A 204 16.32 -12.85 -27.01
C GLY A 204 15.42 -11.64 -26.75
N VAL A 205 15.14 -11.30 -25.48
CA VAL A 205 14.41 -10.07 -25.13
C VAL A 205 15.34 -8.85 -25.17
N SER A 206 14.93 -7.82 -25.91
CA SER A 206 15.67 -6.55 -26.08
C SER A 206 15.73 -5.75 -24.78
N ASP A 207 16.70 -4.85 -24.67
CA ASP A 207 16.84 -4.00 -23.49
C ASP A 207 15.71 -2.98 -23.36
N ASP A 208 15.16 -2.50 -24.49
CA ASP A 208 13.97 -1.64 -24.51
C ASP A 208 12.75 -2.36 -23.93
N ALA A 209 12.55 -3.63 -24.30
CA ALA A 209 11.47 -4.44 -23.76
C ALA A 209 11.65 -4.70 -22.26
N LYS A 210 12.88 -4.97 -21.80
CA LYS A 210 13.18 -5.10 -20.37
C LYS A 210 12.90 -3.82 -19.60
N LYS A 211 13.31 -2.67 -20.13
CA LYS A 211 13.06 -1.35 -19.53
C LYS A 211 11.56 -1.08 -19.42
N LYS A 212 10.81 -1.35 -20.50
CA LYS A 212 9.34 -1.23 -20.50
C LYS A 212 8.67 -2.15 -19.46
N ILE A 213 9.13 -3.40 -19.33
CA ILE A 213 8.63 -4.34 -18.31
C ILE A 213 8.92 -3.82 -16.90
N GLU A 214 10.10 -3.26 -16.67
CA GLU A 214 10.47 -2.65 -15.39
C GLU A 214 9.58 -1.46 -15.04
N GLU A 215 9.42 -0.51 -15.98
CA GLU A 215 8.56 0.66 -15.83
C GLU A 215 7.12 0.25 -15.52
N LEU A 216 6.54 -0.68 -16.29
CA LEU A 216 5.16 -1.15 -16.07
C LEU A 216 4.98 -1.93 -14.77
N SER A 217 5.99 -2.69 -14.33
CA SER A 217 5.98 -3.38 -13.04
C SER A 217 6.02 -2.41 -11.87
N GLN A 218 6.81 -1.34 -11.98
CA GLN A 218 6.86 -0.26 -11.00
C GLN A 218 5.53 0.51 -10.98
N ASP A 219 5.01 0.93 -12.14
CA ASP A 219 3.74 1.65 -12.24
C ASP A 219 2.55 0.81 -11.74
N ALA A 220 2.45 -0.46 -12.10
CA ALA A 220 1.38 -1.33 -11.60
C ALA A 220 1.45 -1.53 -10.08
N LYS A 221 2.65 -1.57 -9.51
CA LYS A 221 2.86 -1.60 -8.06
C LYS A 221 2.40 -0.29 -7.43
N GLU A 222 2.72 0.86 -8.02
CA GLU A 222 2.26 2.18 -7.57
C GLU A 222 0.74 2.32 -7.69
N THR A 223 0.13 1.89 -8.78
CA THR A 223 -1.31 1.94 -9.05
C THR A 223 -2.12 1.07 -8.10
N VAL A 224 -1.67 -0.15 -7.78
CA VAL A 224 -2.32 -0.98 -6.77
C VAL A 224 -2.21 -0.33 -5.39
N LYS A 225 -1.05 0.24 -5.08
CA LYS A 225 -0.84 1.00 -3.84
C LYS A 225 -1.86 2.14 -3.79
N TYR A 226 -1.92 2.97 -4.83
CA TYR A 226 -2.86 4.07 -4.98
C TYR A 226 -4.31 3.64 -4.73
N HIS A 227 -4.78 2.60 -5.41
CA HIS A 227 -6.16 2.14 -5.24
C HIS A 227 -6.47 1.57 -3.85
N GLN A 228 -5.50 0.91 -3.21
CA GLN A 228 -5.70 0.39 -1.85
C GLN A 228 -5.82 1.52 -0.82
N LEU A 229 -5.16 2.65 -1.07
CA LEU A 229 -5.24 3.85 -0.23
C LEU A 229 -6.54 4.63 -0.51
N ASN A 230 -7.06 4.53 -1.72
CA ASN A 230 -8.20 5.34 -2.15
C ASN A 230 -9.59 4.94 -1.59
N GLN A 231 -9.77 3.80 -0.94
CA GLN A 231 -11.11 3.39 -0.47
C GLN A 231 -11.37 3.60 1.02
N GLU A 232 -10.36 3.43 1.88
CA GLU A 232 -10.54 3.63 3.34
C GLU A 232 -9.93 4.95 3.82
N GLU A 233 -8.88 5.44 3.17
CA GLU A 233 -8.18 6.66 3.62
C GLU A 233 -8.64 7.92 2.87
N THR A 234 -9.26 7.80 1.69
CA THR A 234 -9.90 8.95 1.02
C THR A 234 -11.01 9.52 1.89
N ASP A 235 -11.93 8.71 2.42
CA ASP A 235 -13.01 9.23 3.26
C ASP A 235 -12.47 9.90 4.54
N GLU A 236 -11.41 9.37 5.15
CA GLU A 236 -10.73 10.03 6.28
C GLU A 236 -10.03 11.33 5.89
N ILE A 237 -9.31 11.35 4.76
CA ILE A 237 -8.62 12.54 4.22
C ILE A 237 -9.67 13.60 3.86
N MET A 238 -10.81 13.19 3.31
CA MET A 238 -11.86 14.10 2.89
C MET A 238 -12.62 14.74 4.07
N ASN A 239 -12.50 14.16 5.27
CA ASN A 239 -13.00 14.74 6.51
C ASN A 239 -11.99 15.66 7.21
N ILE A 240 -10.77 15.80 6.67
CA ILE A 240 -9.74 16.69 7.21
C ILE A 240 -9.75 17.99 6.41
N LYS A 241 -9.63 19.11 7.13
CA LYS A 241 -9.53 20.42 6.50
C LYS A 241 -8.26 20.57 5.64
N PRO A 242 -8.30 21.31 4.52
CA PRO A 242 -7.12 21.63 3.71
C PRO A 242 -6.01 22.30 4.52
N TYR A 243 -4.77 22.22 4.04
CA TYR A 243 -3.62 22.76 4.76
C TYR A 243 -3.68 24.28 4.94
N SER A 244 -4.01 25.01 3.88
CA SER A 244 -4.26 26.45 3.90
C SER A 244 -5.23 26.89 5.01
N GLN A 245 -6.20 26.05 5.38
CA GLN A 245 -7.11 26.34 6.48
C GLN A 245 -6.41 26.32 7.84
N TYR A 246 -5.41 25.46 8.08
CA TYR A 246 -4.60 25.50 9.31
C TYR A 246 -3.79 26.79 9.42
N LEU A 247 -3.20 27.27 8.31
CA LEU A 247 -2.50 28.55 8.28
C LEU A 247 -3.45 29.73 8.59
N THR A 248 -4.65 29.69 8.02
CA THR A 248 -5.66 30.75 8.21
C THR A 248 -6.19 30.77 9.64
N GLU A 249 -6.51 29.61 10.20
CA GLU A 249 -6.97 29.50 11.59
C GLU A 249 -5.87 29.91 12.57
N ALA A 250 -4.61 29.54 12.35
CA ALA A 250 -3.51 29.98 13.21
C ALA A 250 -3.38 31.52 13.24
N ARG A 251 -3.53 32.19 12.09
CA ARG A 251 -3.58 33.65 12.04
C ARG A 251 -4.77 34.22 12.82
N ASN A 252 -5.95 33.64 12.63
CA ASN A 252 -7.18 34.07 13.29
C ASN A 252 -7.16 33.85 14.81
N ASP A 253 -6.45 32.81 15.28
CA ASP A 253 -6.22 32.51 16.68
C ASP A 253 -5.20 33.46 17.34
N GLY A 254 -4.64 34.40 16.57
CA GLY A 254 -3.76 35.46 17.05
C GLY A 254 -2.29 35.06 17.17
N PHE A 255 -1.85 33.98 16.52
CA PHE A 255 -0.43 33.67 16.42
C PHE A 255 0.25 34.70 15.51
N ALA A 256 1.30 35.37 16.01
CA ALA A 256 2.10 36.30 15.21
C ALA A 256 2.79 35.55 14.05
N GLU A 257 3.02 36.21 12.91
CA GLU A 257 3.68 35.60 11.74
C GLU A 257 5.09 35.06 12.06
N THR A 258 5.78 35.71 13.00
CA THR A 258 7.11 35.29 13.51
C THR A 258 7.02 34.42 14.76
N SER A 259 5.89 33.79 15.06
CA SER A 259 5.79 32.83 16.17
C SER A 259 6.30 31.45 15.79
N ASP A 260 6.73 30.66 16.79
CA ASP A 260 7.02 29.22 16.68
C ASP A 260 5.98 28.49 15.82
N GLU A 261 4.70 28.78 16.08
CA GLU A 261 3.56 28.15 15.42
C GLU A 261 3.49 28.48 13.93
N MET A 262 3.55 29.76 13.57
CA MET A 262 3.45 30.20 12.18
C MET A 262 4.67 29.77 11.36
N ILE A 263 5.88 29.93 11.90
CA ILE A 263 7.11 29.51 11.23
C ILE A 263 7.13 28.01 11.00
N LEU A 264 6.69 27.19 11.96
CA LEU A 264 6.59 25.74 11.77
C LEU A 264 5.60 25.37 10.66
N LEU A 265 4.42 25.99 10.63
CA LEU A 265 3.43 25.71 9.57
C LEU A 265 3.95 26.12 8.20
N ARG A 266 4.67 27.24 8.07
CA ARG A 266 5.17 27.69 6.77
C ARG A 266 6.34 26.84 6.28
N ILE A 267 7.26 26.47 7.17
CA ILE A 267 8.31 25.49 6.88
C ILE A 267 7.71 24.15 6.43
N TYR A 268 6.66 23.69 7.10
CA TYR A 268 6.02 22.41 6.76
C TYR A 268 5.26 22.48 5.42
N ASP A 269 4.79 23.66 5.03
CA ASP A 269 4.10 23.91 3.76
C ASP A 269 5.04 23.71 2.57
N GLU A 270 6.25 24.29 2.62
CA GLU A 270 7.27 24.17 1.58
C GLU A 270 8.01 22.83 1.62
N LEU A 271 8.29 22.35 2.83
CA LEU A 271 9.00 21.11 3.06
C LEU A 271 8.21 20.23 3.99
N THR A 272 7.44 19.27 3.49
CA THR A 272 6.62 18.36 4.32
C THR A 272 7.42 17.14 4.82
N LEU A 273 7.62 17.00 6.15
CA LEU A 273 8.32 15.86 6.78
C LEU A 273 7.46 15.04 7.76
N ARG A 274 7.97 13.89 8.23
CA ARG A 274 7.18 13.02 9.12
C ARG A 274 7.08 13.58 10.54
N ASP A 275 8.23 13.98 11.05
CA ASP A 275 8.49 14.55 12.38
C ASP A 275 9.98 14.96 12.51
N ASP A 276 10.64 15.17 11.39
CA ASP A 276 12.11 15.14 11.32
C ASP A 276 12.75 16.51 11.57
N TYR A 277 11.96 17.54 11.90
CA TYR A 277 12.49 18.87 12.22
C TYR A 277 13.28 18.94 13.53
N GLY A 278 13.30 17.86 14.32
CA GLY A 278 14.26 17.61 15.42
C GLY A 278 14.74 18.85 16.19
N ASP A 279 16.03 18.85 16.51
CA ASP A 279 16.76 20.04 16.91
C ASP A 279 17.54 20.50 15.67
N ILE A 280 17.21 21.69 15.15
CA ILE A 280 17.89 22.31 14.01
C ILE A 280 18.75 23.45 14.55
N LYS A 281 20.07 23.36 14.41
CA LYS A 281 20.98 24.42 14.84
C LYS A 281 21.02 25.57 13.84
N LEU A 282 21.35 26.76 14.31
CA LEU A 282 21.46 27.96 13.48
C LEU A 282 22.93 28.29 13.18
N PHE A 283 23.23 28.59 11.92
CA PHE A 283 24.54 29.05 11.47
C PHE A 283 24.40 30.20 10.48
N ALA A 284 25.34 31.14 10.51
CA ALA A 284 25.44 32.22 9.53
C ALA A 284 25.80 31.65 8.16
N GLU A 285 26.96 31.01 8.12
CA GLU A 285 27.55 30.39 6.95
C GLU A 285 27.49 28.87 7.08
N ASP A 286 27.51 28.15 5.96
CA ASP A 286 27.47 26.68 5.95
C ASP A 286 28.71 26.12 6.68
N PRO A 287 28.55 25.43 7.83
CA PRO A 287 29.67 24.83 8.56
C PRO A 287 30.27 23.62 7.83
N GLY A 288 29.67 23.20 6.70
CA GLY A 288 30.01 21.97 6.00
C GLY A 288 29.27 20.75 6.58
N ASN A 289 29.64 19.57 6.11
CA ASN A 289 28.92 18.33 6.43
C ASN A 289 29.11 17.91 7.91
N LEU A 290 28.21 18.35 8.77
CA LEU A 290 28.10 17.89 10.16
C LEU A 290 27.39 16.53 10.18
N GLU A 291 28.11 15.43 10.35
CA GLU A 291 27.56 14.07 10.20
C GLU A 291 26.35 13.75 11.13
N GLU A 292 26.17 14.47 12.23
CA GLU A 292 25.22 14.10 13.30
C GLU A 292 24.09 15.10 13.57
N GLU A 293 24.16 16.34 13.06
CA GLU A 293 23.26 17.43 13.47
C GLU A 293 22.57 18.09 12.28
N SER A 294 21.24 18.26 12.34
CA SER A 294 20.51 19.05 11.34
C SER A 294 20.71 20.54 11.64
N TYR A 295 20.83 21.36 10.61
CA TYR A 295 21.12 22.78 10.76
C TYR A 295 20.45 23.63 9.68
N TYR A 296 20.29 24.92 9.97
CA TYR A 296 19.77 25.94 9.07
C TYR A 296 20.82 27.04 8.91
N VAL A 297 21.10 27.39 7.65
CA VAL A 297 22.06 28.44 7.27
C VAL A 297 21.26 29.68 6.88
N TYR A 298 21.19 30.67 7.76
CA TYR A 298 20.29 31.81 7.59
C TYR A 298 20.71 32.77 6.47
N ASP A 299 22.00 32.83 6.10
CA ASP A 299 22.46 33.66 4.97
C ASP A 299 22.02 33.11 3.61
N THR A 300 21.84 31.78 3.50
CA THR A 300 21.46 31.12 2.24
C THR A 300 20.00 30.69 2.21
N GLY A 301 19.34 30.66 3.37
CA GLY A 301 17.99 30.14 3.50
C GLY A 301 17.88 28.63 3.34
N THR A 302 18.96 27.90 3.56
CA THR A 302 19.03 26.45 3.32
C THR A 302 18.96 25.67 4.63
N ILE A 303 18.06 24.71 4.70
CA ILE A 303 18.00 23.72 5.78
C ILE A 303 18.67 22.41 5.35
N HIS A 304 19.48 21.87 6.25
CA HIS A 304 20.30 20.68 6.06
C HIS A 304 19.86 19.62 7.07
N PHE A 305 19.39 18.48 6.58
CA PHE A 305 18.98 17.34 7.41
C PHE A 305 20.04 16.25 7.36
N ASN A 306 20.67 16.03 8.51
CA ASN A 306 21.55 14.90 8.75
C ASN A 306 20.79 13.79 9.46
N GLY A 307 21.17 12.54 9.22
CA GLY A 307 20.54 11.43 9.95
C GLY A 307 19.12 11.07 9.51
N PHE A 308 18.60 11.57 8.38
CA PHE A 308 17.19 11.43 8.02
C PHE A 308 16.76 9.95 7.95
N LYS A 309 15.96 9.51 8.93
CA LYS A 309 15.46 8.14 9.08
C LYS A 309 14.27 7.90 8.15
N LYS A 310 14.47 8.04 6.83
CA LYS A 310 13.52 7.49 5.87
C LYS A 310 13.47 5.97 6.07
N THR A 311 12.29 5.35 6.06
CA THR A 311 12.21 3.88 5.94
C THR A 311 12.95 3.46 4.67
N GLY A 312 14.12 2.86 4.85
CA GLY A 312 15.09 2.59 3.79
C GLY A 312 16.37 3.38 4.03
N THR A 313 17.23 2.80 4.87
CA THR A 313 18.69 3.01 4.81
C THR A 313 19.18 2.98 3.36
N THR A 314 20.23 3.73 3.04
CA THR A 314 21.01 3.46 1.81
C THR A 314 21.46 1.99 1.81
N ALA A 315 21.86 1.45 0.65
CA ALA A 315 22.39 0.08 0.56
C ALA A 315 23.47 -0.20 1.63
N ASP A 316 24.19 0.85 2.04
CA ASP A 316 25.29 0.83 2.99
C ASP A 316 24.92 1.20 4.44
N LYS A 317 23.62 1.30 4.79
CA LYS A 317 23.13 1.69 6.14
C LYS A 317 23.56 3.08 6.63
N LYS A 318 24.09 3.94 5.76
CA LYS A 318 24.45 5.32 6.13
C LYS A 318 23.22 6.22 6.26
N PRO A 319 23.24 7.20 7.20
CA PRO A 319 22.22 8.24 7.27
C PRO A 319 22.15 8.99 5.93
N LYS A 320 20.93 9.32 5.50
CA LYS A 320 20.72 10.10 4.27
C LYS A 320 20.82 11.58 4.60
N TYR A 321 21.72 12.26 3.89
CA TYR A 321 21.79 13.71 3.85
C TYR A 321 20.79 14.25 2.83
N PHE A 322 20.15 15.36 3.17
CA PHE A 322 19.28 16.10 2.26
C PHE A 322 19.29 17.59 2.65
N ALA A 323 19.42 18.47 1.66
CA ALA A 323 19.33 19.91 1.83
C ALA A 323 18.17 20.47 1.02
N HIS A 324 17.56 21.54 1.52
CA HIS A 324 16.47 22.26 0.88
C HIS A 324 16.60 23.75 1.09
N LYS A 325 16.55 24.50 -0.01
CA LYS A 325 16.49 25.95 0.00
C LYS A 325 15.03 26.38 0.00
N PHE A 326 14.63 27.14 1.02
CA PHE A 326 13.29 27.72 1.12
C PHE A 326 13.09 28.90 0.16
N SER A 327 11.84 29.30 -0.04
CA SER A 327 11.50 30.53 -0.78
C SER A 327 12.04 31.77 -0.09
N ASP A 328 12.37 32.81 -0.86
CA ASP A 328 12.94 34.05 -0.33
C ASP A 328 12.01 34.73 0.70
N GLU A 329 10.69 34.61 0.52
CA GLU A 329 9.68 35.08 1.46
C GLU A 329 9.80 34.35 2.80
N LEU A 330 9.79 33.01 2.78
CA LEU A 330 9.92 32.22 4.01
C LEU A 330 11.29 32.42 4.69
N VAL A 331 12.36 32.63 3.92
CA VAL A 331 13.68 32.95 4.47
C VAL A 331 13.65 34.27 5.25
N ALA A 332 13.00 35.31 4.72
CA ALA A 332 12.86 36.57 5.42
C ALA A 332 12.13 36.42 6.76
N ASP A 333 11.05 35.62 6.78
CA ASP A 333 10.27 35.37 7.98
C ASP A 333 11.01 34.52 9.02
N ILE A 334 11.73 33.47 8.57
CA ILE A 334 12.58 32.67 9.46
C ILE A 334 13.69 33.54 10.06
N ASN A 335 14.35 34.38 9.26
CA ASN A 335 15.45 35.22 9.74
C ASN A 335 14.96 36.28 10.72
N THR A 336 13.77 36.85 10.50
CA THR A 336 13.12 37.77 11.45
C THR A 336 12.81 37.05 12.76
N TYR A 337 12.22 35.86 12.69
CA TYR A 337 11.94 35.03 13.86
C TYR A 337 13.20 34.67 14.66
N VAL A 338 14.28 34.27 13.98
CA VAL A 338 15.58 33.95 14.58
C VAL A 338 16.16 35.18 15.31
N ALA A 339 16.08 36.36 14.70
CA ALA A 339 16.54 37.60 15.32
C ALA A 339 15.73 37.98 16.57
N GLU A 340 14.42 37.72 16.58
CA GLU A 340 13.53 38.04 17.70
C GLU A 340 13.65 37.08 18.90
N HIS A 341 14.06 35.83 18.68
CA HIS A 341 14.02 34.77 19.70
C HIS A 341 15.39 34.38 20.30
N GLU A 342 16.48 35.00 19.83
CA GLU A 342 17.87 34.89 20.36
C GLU A 342 18.26 33.48 20.88
N GLY A 343 18.29 32.49 19.98
CA GLY A 343 18.58 31.08 20.31
C GLY A 343 19.68 30.45 19.45
N ASP A 344 20.19 29.28 19.89
CA ASP A 344 21.13 28.43 19.14
C ASP A 344 20.43 27.46 18.18
N LYS A 345 19.09 27.39 18.26
CA LYS A 345 18.23 26.47 17.51
C LYS A 345 17.12 27.22 16.81
N LEU A 346 16.67 26.65 15.69
CA LEU A 346 15.56 27.16 14.92
C LEU A 346 14.29 27.20 15.77
N PHE A 347 13.90 26.11 16.43
CA PHE A 347 12.72 26.11 17.30
C PHE A 347 13.10 26.01 18.77
N MET A 348 12.58 26.93 19.58
CA MET A 348 12.77 26.94 21.04
C MET A 348 12.01 25.80 21.73
N LYS A 349 10.92 25.34 21.11
CA LYS A 349 10.11 24.21 21.58
C LYS A 349 10.21 23.07 20.58
N GLN A 350 10.04 21.85 21.09
CA GLN A 350 9.93 20.67 20.24
C GLN A 350 8.80 20.87 19.21
N PRO A 351 9.05 20.67 17.90
CA PRO A 351 8.06 20.90 16.85
C PRO A 351 6.72 20.18 17.06
N ARG A 352 6.72 19.01 17.70
CA ARG A 352 5.48 18.31 18.10
C ARG A 352 4.60 19.12 19.05
N LYS A 353 5.20 19.80 20.03
CA LYS A 353 4.49 20.61 21.02
C LYS A 353 3.92 21.87 20.39
N ILE A 354 4.68 22.47 19.47
CA ILE A 354 4.23 23.61 18.66
C ILE A 354 3.00 23.20 17.83
N ALA A 355 3.07 22.08 17.08
CA ALA A 355 1.94 21.60 16.29
C ALA A 355 0.69 21.29 17.15
N GLN A 356 0.88 20.76 18.37
CA GLN A 356 -0.22 20.54 19.32
C GLN A 356 -0.87 21.84 19.80
N LYS A 357 -0.09 22.92 19.96
CA LYS A 357 -0.60 24.25 20.34
C LYS A 357 -1.49 24.87 19.26
N VAL A 358 -1.24 24.54 17.99
CA VAL A 358 -2.11 24.85 16.83
C VAL A 358 -3.31 23.87 16.72
N GLY A 359 -3.50 22.96 17.69
CA GLY A 359 -4.59 21.99 17.66
C GLY A 359 -4.42 20.89 16.60
N THR A 360 -3.19 20.61 16.18
CA THR A 360 -2.90 19.62 15.12
C THR A 360 -1.73 18.71 15.48
N ASN A 361 -1.30 17.89 14.52
CA ASN A 361 -0.08 17.10 14.60
C ASN A 361 0.44 16.84 13.17
N PHE A 362 1.70 16.40 13.04
CA PHE A 362 2.31 16.18 11.73
C PHE A 362 1.59 15.14 10.84
N ASN A 363 0.91 14.15 11.41
CA ASN A 363 0.11 13.23 10.60
C ASN A 363 -1.13 13.93 10.03
N THR A 364 -1.80 14.76 10.84
CA THR A 364 -2.94 15.56 10.40
C THR A 364 -2.53 16.60 9.35
N LEU A 365 -1.44 17.35 9.60
CA LEU A 365 -0.89 18.32 8.64
C LEU A 365 -0.52 17.66 7.30
N ARG A 366 0.04 16.44 7.35
CA ARG A 366 0.31 15.66 6.13
C ARG A 366 -0.97 15.31 5.37
N LYS A 367 -1.98 14.80 6.07
CA LYS A 367 -3.28 14.50 5.46
C LYS A 367 -3.94 15.77 4.89
N ALA A 368 -3.74 16.92 5.53
CA ALA A 368 -4.24 18.21 5.05
C ALA A 368 -3.56 18.70 3.77
N LYS A 369 -2.22 18.58 3.64
CA LYS A 369 -1.50 18.87 2.37
C LYS A 369 -1.97 17.94 1.25
N ILE A 370 -2.15 16.67 1.59
CA ILE A 370 -2.69 15.68 0.68
C ILE A 370 -4.10 16.08 0.20
N ARG A 371 -5.02 16.43 1.12
CA ARG A 371 -6.37 16.88 0.78
C ARG A 371 -6.34 18.06 -0.19
N GLU A 372 -5.51 19.06 0.10
CA GLU A 372 -5.36 20.27 -0.72
C GLU A 372 -4.91 19.96 -2.17
N VAL A 373 -4.00 19.00 -2.37
CA VAL A 373 -3.59 18.55 -3.71
C VAL A 373 -4.73 17.87 -4.47
N TYR A 374 -5.68 17.25 -3.78
CA TYR A 374 -6.78 16.47 -4.39
C TYR A 374 -8.01 17.32 -4.67
N ASP A 375 -8.26 18.33 -3.85
CA ASP A 375 -9.29 19.36 -4.07
C ASP A 375 -8.93 20.31 -5.21
N ASP A 376 -7.66 20.36 -5.62
CA ASP A 376 -7.23 21.15 -6.76
C ASP A 376 -7.68 20.49 -8.08
N GLU A 377 -8.92 20.80 -8.48
CA GLU A 377 -9.55 20.35 -9.73
C GLU A 377 -8.78 20.73 -10.99
N THR A 378 -7.83 21.68 -10.90
CA THR A 378 -7.02 22.12 -12.05
C THR A 378 -5.89 21.15 -12.39
N LYS A 379 -5.51 20.26 -11.47
CA LYS A 379 -4.39 19.31 -11.65
C LYS A 379 -4.86 17.95 -12.13
N THR A 380 -4.17 17.40 -13.14
CA THR A 380 -4.36 16.03 -13.61
C THR A 380 -3.94 15.00 -12.57
N MET A 381 -4.40 13.75 -12.73
CA MET A 381 -4.01 12.66 -11.83
C MET A 381 -2.50 12.40 -11.79
N ASP A 382 -1.79 12.63 -12.89
CA ASP A 382 -0.34 12.40 -12.94
C ASP A 382 0.45 13.54 -12.30
N GLU A 383 0.00 14.80 -12.44
CA GLU A 383 0.56 15.94 -11.69
C GLU A 383 0.34 15.78 -10.18
N ARG A 384 -0.84 15.34 -9.76
CA ARG A 384 -1.15 15.02 -8.36
C ARG A 384 -0.22 13.93 -7.82
N LYS A 385 0.05 12.88 -8.61
CA LYS A 385 1.01 11.83 -8.24
C LYS A 385 2.44 12.37 -8.13
N GLN A 386 2.84 13.27 -9.02
CA GLN A 386 4.18 13.86 -9.01
C GLN A 386 4.40 14.76 -7.78
N LEU A 387 3.45 15.65 -7.48
CA LEU A 387 3.48 16.48 -6.27
C LEU A 387 3.54 15.62 -5.00
N ALA A 388 2.77 14.53 -4.96
CA ALA A 388 2.83 13.58 -3.86
C ALA A 388 4.19 12.86 -3.73
N LYS A 389 4.93 12.66 -4.83
CA LYS A 389 6.30 12.13 -4.81
C LYS A 389 7.30 13.18 -4.29
N ASP A 390 7.09 14.45 -4.63
CA ASP A 390 7.98 15.57 -4.30
C ASP A 390 7.92 15.99 -2.82
N MET A 391 6.84 15.65 -2.10
CA MET A 391 6.70 15.69 -0.64
C MET A 391 7.67 14.73 0.13
N LYS A 392 8.80 14.35 -0.50
CA LYS A 392 9.96 13.55 -0.03
C LYS A 392 9.65 12.22 0.68
N HIS A 393 8.40 11.77 0.66
CA HIS A 393 7.94 10.42 1.02
C HIS A 393 7.01 9.91 -0.08
N SER A 394 7.05 8.61 -0.43
CA SER A 394 6.07 8.10 -1.39
C SER A 394 4.65 8.33 -0.85
N TRP A 395 3.70 8.75 -1.67
CA TRP A 395 2.27 8.91 -1.32
C TRP A 395 1.76 7.80 -0.38
N ALA A 396 2.09 6.58 -0.71
CA ALA A 396 1.69 5.43 0.07
C ALA A 396 2.48 5.20 1.36
N THR A 397 3.67 5.77 1.49
CA THR A 397 4.37 5.90 2.78
C THR A 397 3.67 6.95 3.64
N GLN A 398 3.24 8.07 3.05
CA GLN A 398 2.53 9.14 3.76
C GLN A 398 1.18 8.65 4.32
N ILE A 399 0.48 7.85 3.54
CA ILE A 399 -0.82 7.28 3.91
C ILE A 399 -0.69 6.05 4.84
N ILE A 400 0.25 5.10 4.62
CA ILE A 400 0.49 3.98 5.58
C ILE A 400 0.84 4.49 6.99
N TYR A 401 1.44 5.67 7.12
CA TYR A 401 1.71 6.31 8.42
C TYR A 401 0.51 7.05 9.01
N ALA A 402 -0.46 7.38 8.18
CA ALA A 402 -1.73 7.97 8.57
C ALA A 402 -2.70 6.91 9.10
N GLY A 403 -2.64 5.67 8.57
CA GLY A 403 -3.41 4.50 9.02
C GLY A 403 -2.80 3.67 10.16
N SER A 404 -1.63 4.03 10.72
CA SER A 404 -1.04 3.28 11.83
C SER A 404 -1.65 3.65 13.20
N LYS A 405 -2.97 3.62 13.34
CA LYS A 405 -3.59 3.26 14.62
C LYS A 405 -3.75 1.74 14.61
N THR A 406 -3.17 1.06 15.61
CA THR A 406 -3.31 -0.38 15.91
C THR A 406 -2.55 -1.39 15.02
N ARG A 407 -1.22 -1.44 15.15
CA ARG A 407 -0.49 -2.73 15.04
C ARG A 407 0.65 -2.91 16.05
N SER A 408 0.67 -2.09 17.12
CA SER A 408 1.47 -2.35 18.33
C SER A 408 0.69 -3.22 19.33
N GLY A 409 0.15 -4.34 18.87
CA GLY A 409 -0.29 -5.43 19.73
C GLY A 409 0.88 -6.30 20.18
N LYS A 410 1.99 -5.69 20.65
CA LYS A 410 2.97 -6.43 21.47
C LYS A 410 2.66 -6.12 22.92
N ARG A 411 1.85 -7.00 23.51
CA ARG A 411 1.81 -7.22 24.95
C ARG A 411 3.25 -7.36 25.43
N TYR A 412 3.78 -6.34 26.10
CA TYR A 412 4.83 -6.59 27.08
C TYR A 412 4.17 -7.42 28.18
N GLY A 413 4.47 -8.71 28.15
CA GLY A 413 4.11 -9.61 29.23
C GLY A 413 4.80 -9.14 30.51
N ARG A 414 4.00 -9.05 31.57
CA ARG A 414 4.47 -9.05 32.96
C ARG A 414 5.56 -10.10 33.15
N ARG A 415 6.66 -9.70 33.76
CA ARG A 415 7.23 -10.38 34.93
C ARG A 415 7.63 -9.33 35.94
#